data_AF-A0A972ZXA9-F1
#
_entry.id   AF-A0A972ZXA9-F1
#
_cell.length_a   1.000
_cell.length_b   1.000
_cell.length_c   1.000
_cell.angle_alpha   90.00
_cell.angle_beta   90.00
_cell.angle_gamma   90.00
#
_symmetry.space_group_name_H-M   'P 1'
#
loop_
_entity.id
_entity.type
_entity.pdbx_description
1 polymer ?
#
loop_
_entity_poly.entity_id
_entity_poly.type
_entity_poly.pdbx_seq_one_letter_code
_entity_poly.pdbx_strand_id
1 'polypeptide(L)'
;NRWHYGWHWFWDYGGGDVVNDGVHQIDVAIWAMGDRYPNRVVATGGMFYYDDDHETPDTLMALFDYDDGQIIFEQRLYTDYKLEGHDNGNVSYGTQGRMEFGRAGVIVYPNNGDSYRVESPKPVEGIMENFITAVRADDPSLLNSPIERGAVSSDLCNLANIGYRTGVADLRFDPKTVKITNSAEANALVRRSYRKGYELPYQG
;
A
#
# COMPACT_ATOMS: atom_id res chain seq x y z
N ASN A 1 -22.08 -15.40 0.22
CA ASN A 1 -20.62 -15.16 0.13
C ASN A 1 -20.22 -13.70 0.33
N ARG A 2 -21.08 -12.70 0.06
CA ARG A 2 -20.76 -11.26 0.25
C ARG A 2 -21.12 -10.68 1.64
N TRP A 3 -21.05 -11.49 2.70
CA TRP A 3 -21.39 -11.06 4.07
C TRP A 3 -20.22 -11.29 5.02
N HIS A 4 -20.15 -10.53 6.11
CA HIS A 4 -19.03 -10.50 7.07
C HIS A 4 -17.68 -10.09 6.46
N TYR A 5 -16.75 -11.02 6.27
CA TYR A 5 -15.41 -10.75 5.77
C TYR A 5 -15.35 -10.91 4.24
N GLY A 6 -16.22 -11.72 3.64
CA GLY A 6 -16.11 -12.08 2.22
C GLY A 6 -16.33 -10.96 1.21
N TRP A 7 -16.91 -9.81 1.61
CA TRP A 7 -17.21 -8.72 0.66
C TRP A 7 -15.96 -8.10 0.03
N HIS A 8 -14.83 -8.08 0.73
CA HIS A 8 -13.67 -7.32 0.27
C HIS A 8 -12.92 -7.98 -0.90
N TRP A 9 -13.20 -9.25 -1.19
CA TRP A 9 -12.64 -10.00 -2.32
C TRP A 9 -13.35 -9.75 -3.66
N PHE A 10 -14.42 -8.95 -3.65
CA PHE A 10 -15.20 -8.59 -4.84
C PHE A 10 -14.96 -7.13 -5.21
N TRP A 11 -14.69 -6.85 -6.48
CA TRP A 11 -14.28 -5.53 -6.98
C TRP A 11 -15.30 -4.41 -6.79
N ASP A 12 -16.57 -4.79 -6.64
CA ASP A 12 -17.67 -3.85 -6.41
C ASP A 12 -17.64 -3.26 -4.98
N TYR A 13 -17.00 -3.95 -4.03
CA TYR A 13 -17.03 -3.58 -2.62
C TYR A 13 -15.65 -3.42 -2.00
N GLY A 14 -14.62 -4.08 -2.54
CA GLY A 14 -13.26 -4.04 -2.02
C GLY A 14 -12.18 -4.24 -3.09
N GLY A 15 -10.95 -4.44 -2.62
CA GLY A 15 -9.75 -4.59 -3.44
C GLY A 15 -8.90 -5.80 -3.06
N GLY A 16 -9.50 -6.81 -2.44
CA GLY A 16 -8.77 -7.98 -1.97
C GLY A 16 -7.74 -7.64 -0.91
N ASP A 17 -6.71 -8.46 -0.80
CA ASP A 17 -5.79 -8.37 0.33
C ASP A 17 -4.74 -7.27 0.21
N VAL A 18 -4.37 -6.87 -1.01
CA VAL A 18 -3.45 -5.73 -1.21
C VAL A 18 -3.99 -4.44 -0.62
N VAL A 19 -5.32 -4.25 -0.59
CA VAL A 19 -5.98 -3.10 0.05
C VAL A 19 -6.34 -3.39 1.52
N ASN A 20 -6.55 -4.64 1.90
CA ASN A 20 -6.90 -5.02 3.28
C ASN A 20 -5.68 -5.08 4.20
N ASP A 21 -4.72 -5.97 3.95
CA ASP A 21 -3.53 -6.14 4.78
C ASP A 21 -2.26 -5.58 4.12
N GLY A 22 -2.18 -5.64 2.78
CA GLY A 22 -1.05 -5.13 2.02
C GLY A 22 -0.74 -3.65 2.26
N VAL A 23 -1.78 -2.83 2.48
CA VAL A 23 -1.65 -1.39 2.79
C VAL A 23 -0.77 -1.14 4.02
N HIS A 24 -0.77 -2.04 5.01
CA HIS A 24 0.06 -1.87 6.20
C HIS A 24 1.56 -1.95 5.90
N GLN A 25 1.98 -2.79 4.95
CA GLN A 25 3.39 -2.90 4.55
C GLN A 25 3.75 -1.88 3.48
N ILE A 26 2.85 -1.63 2.53
CA ILE A 26 3.03 -0.59 1.52
C ILE A 26 3.21 0.78 2.16
N ASP A 27 2.41 1.14 3.18
CA ASP A 27 2.55 2.40 3.93
C ASP A 27 3.94 2.55 4.56
N VAL A 28 4.41 1.51 5.25
CA VAL A 28 5.74 1.50 5.87
C VAL A 28 6.85 1.58 4.83
N ALA A 29 6.73 0.87 3.70
CA ALA A 29 7.70 0.94 2.60
C ALA A 29 7.75 2.33 1.96
N ILE A 30 6.60 3.01 1.84
CA ILE A 30 6.49 4.36 1.29
C ILE A 30 7.22 5.39 2.17
N TRP A 31 7.30 5.19 3.49
CA TRP A 31 8.09 6.07 4.37
C TRP A 31 9.56 6.12 3.94
N ALA A 32 10.13 4.98 3.51
CA ALA A 32 11.50 4.92 3.00
C ALA A 32 11.67 5.66 1.67
N MET A 33 10.58 5.83 0.92
CA MET A 33 10.55 6.60 -0.33
C MET A 33 10.16 8.07 -0.10
N GLY A 34 9.88 8.49 1.14
CA GLY A 34 9.52 9.87 1.48
C GLY A 34 8.08 10.24 1.16
N ASP A 35 7.13 9.33 1.39
CA ASP A 35 5.67 9.59 1.29
C ASP A 35 5.23 10.09 -0.11
N ARG A 36 5.90 9.61 -1.15
CA ARG A 36 5.70 10.08 -2.53
C ARG A 36 5.19 8.98 -3.46
N TYR A 37 4.52 9.42 -4.54
CA TYR A 37 4.05 8.53 -5.59
C TYR A 37 5.20 8.02 -6.47
N PRO A 38 5.11 6.77 -6.97
CA PRO A 38 6.03 6.24 -7.97
C PRO A 38 5.77 6.84 -9.36
N ASN A 39 6.77 6.79 -10.22
CA ASN A 39 6.68 7.19 -11.63
C ASN A 39 6.04 6.12 -12.52
N ARG A 40 6.01 4.87 -12.04
CA ARG A 40 5.48 3.72 -12.77
C ARG A 40 5.03 2.63 -11.82
N VAL A 41 3.94 1.95 -12.17
CA VAL A 41 3.48 0.75 -11.47
C VAL A 41 3.33 -0.40 -12.45
N VAL A 42 3.80 -1.60 -12.07
CA VAL A 42 3.58 -2.86 -12.79
C VAL A 42 3.02 -3.86 -11.79
N ALA A 43 1.96 -4.59 -12.15
CA ALA A 43 1.39 -5.57 -11.26
C ALA A 43 0.95 -6.83 -12.02
N THR A 44 1.19 -7.99 -11.43
CA THR A 44 0.80 -9.29 -11.98
C THR A 44 0.48 -10.25 -10.84
N GLY A 45 -0.41 -11.21 -11.09
CA GLY A 45 -0.85 -12.11 -10.04
C GLY A 45 -1.84 -13.13 -10.57
N GLY A 46 -2.55 -13.77 -9.65
CA GLY A 46 -3.61 -14.71 -9.96
C GLY A 46 -4.30 -15.24 -8.70
N MET A 47 -5.29 -16.10 -8.95
CA MET A 47 -5.86 -16.99 -7.94
C MET A 47 -5.23 -18.37 -8.14
N PHE A 48 -4.45 -18.84 -7.17
CA PHE A 48 -3.73 -20.11 -7.29
C PHE A 48 -4.07 -21.12 -6.20
N TYR A 49 -4.67 -20.69 -5.09
CA TYR A 49 -5.03 -21.56 -3.97
C TYR A 49 -6.52 -21.91 -4.00
N TYR A 50 -7.40 -20.93 -4.11
CA TYR A 50 -8.85 -21.16 -4.16
C TYR A 50 -9.36 -21.29 -5.59
N ASP A 51 -10.42 -22.10 -5.73
CA ASP A 51 -11.27 -22.18 -6.92
C ASP A 51 -12.70 -21.82 -6.49
N ASP A 52 -12.95 -20.52 -6.32
CA ASP A 52 -14.21 -19.98 -5.82
C ASP A 52 -14.61 -18.69 -6.57
N ASP A 53 -15.57 -17.93 -6.02
CA ASP A 53 -16.11 -16.75 -6.70
C ASP A 53 -15.41 -15.43 -6.33
N HIS A 54 -14.28 -15.47 -5.63
CA HIS A 54 -13.47 -14.27 -5.39
C HIS A 54 -12.90 -13.70 -6.69
N GLU A 55 -12.83 -12.37 -6.79
CA GLU A 55 -12.43 -11.69 -8.04
C GLU A 55 -11.02 -11.08 -7.96
N THR A 56 -10.52 -10.87 -6.75
CA THR A 56 -9.19 -10.30 -6.47
C THR A 56 -8.15 -11.40 -6.28
N PRO A 57 -6.87 -11.17 -6.62
CA PRO A 57 -5.86 -12.22 -6.59
C PRO A 57 -5.51 -12.65 -5.16
N ASP A 58 -5.26 -13.95 -4.97
CA ASP A 58 -4.65 -14.47 -3.73
C ASP A 58 -3.13 -14.28 -3.73
N THR A 59 -2.53 -14.21 -4.92
CA THR A 59 -1.11 -14.01 -5.13
C THR A 59 -0.89 -12.83 -6.06
N LEU A 60 -0.17 -11.81 -5.59
CA LEU A 60 0.06 -10.57 -6.33
C LEU A 60 1.50 -10.10 -6.12
N MET A 61 2.16 -9.71 -7.20
CA MET A 61 3.41 -8.97 -7.15
C MET A 61 3.19 -7.61 -7.82
N ALA A 62 3.60 -6.54 -7.14
CA ALA A 62 3.55 -5.19 -7.65
C ALA A 62 4.93 -4.51 -7.52
N LEU A 63 5.36 -3.85 -8.58
CA LEU A 63 6.56 -3.02 -8.61
C LEU A 63 6.13 -1.56 -8.71
N PHE A 64 6.71 -0.73 -7.85
CA PHE A 64 6.53 0.72 -7.85
C PHE A 64 7.91 1.35 -8.12
N ASP A 65 8.11 1.87 -9.33
CA ASP A 65 9.39 2.46 -9.74
C ASP A 65 9.46 3.94 -9.38
N TYR A 66 10.57 4.34 -8.78
CA TYR A 66 10.93 5.72 -8.47
C TYR A 66 12.24 6.08 -9.18
N ASP A 67 12.55 7.37 -9.29
CA ASP A 67 13.81 7.81 -9.92
C ASP A 67 15.07 7.37 -9.15
N ASP A 68 14.94 7.12 -7.85
CA ASP A 68 16.03 6.83 -6.91
C ASP A 68 15.88 5.48 -6.18
N GLY A 69 14.90 4.66 -6.59
CA GLY A 69 14.64 3.37 -5.93
C GLY A 69 13.40 2.65 -6.46
N GLN A 70 13.08 1.54 -5.83
CA GLN A 70 11.91 0.73 -6.18
C GLN A 70 11.32 0.13 -4.91
N ILE A 71 9.99 0.03 -4.86
CA ILE A 71 9.30 -0.85 -3.93
C ILE A 71 8.87 -2.09 -4.71
N ILE A 72 9.20 -3.27 -4.19
CA ILE A 72 8.66 -4.56 -4.65
C ILE A 72 7.72 -5.03 -3.55
N PHE A 73 6.43 -5.05 -3.84
CA PHE A 73 5.42 -5.62 -2.98
C PHE A 73 5.08 -7.03 -3.46
N GLU A 74 5.03 -7.96 -2.52
CA GLU A 74 4.67 -9.34 -2.81
C GLU A 74 3.67 -9.85 -1.76
N GLN A 75 2.54 -10.30 -2.27
CA GLN A 75 1.47 -10.96 -1.54
C GLN A 75 1.40 -12.40 -2.04
N ARG A 76 1.48 -13.36 -1.12
CA ARG A 76 1.30 -14.79 -1.39
C ARG A 76 0.39 -15.35 -0.32
N LEU A 77 -0.91 -15.24 -0.50
CA LEU A 77 -1.84 -15.75 0.50
C LEU A 77 -1.77 -17.27 0.56
N TYR A 78 -1.91 -17.80 1.77
CA TYR A 78 -2.00 -19.25 2.03
C TYR A 78 -0.71 -20.05 1.76
N THR A 79 0.46 -19.39 1.81
CA THR A 79 1.76 -20.06 1.88
C THR A 79 2.33 -20.00 3.29
N ASP A 80 2.89 -21.10 3.78
CA ASP A 80 3.65 -21.12 5.04
C ASP A 80 5.08 -20.56 4.86
N TYR A 81 5.53 -20.37 3.62
CA TYR A 81 6.88 -19.90 3.30
C TYR A 81 6.99 -18.37 3.41
N LYS A 82 7.70 -17.92 4.44
CA LYS A 82 7.93 -16.52 4.77
C LYS A 82 9.11 -15.92 3.99
N LEU A 83 8.92 -14.72 3.43
CA LEU A 83 9.99 -14.00 2.73
C LEU A 83 10.97 -13.42 3.76
N GLU A 84 12.24 -13.82 3.67
CA GLU A 84 13.28 -13.49 4.67
C GLU A 84 12.88 -13.78 6.13
N GLY A 85 12.01 -14.77 6.34
CA GLY A 85 11.50 -15.14 7.67
C GLY A 85 10.40 -14.22 8.22
N HIS A 86 9.95 -13.22 7.45
CA HIS A 86 8.88 -12.30 7.81
C HIS A 86 7.52 -12.82 7.33
N ASP A 87 6.53 -12.77 8.23
CA ASP A 87 5.12 -13.04 7.89
C ASP A 87 4.55 -11.84 7.13
N ASN A 88 4.63 -10.66 7.75
CA ASN A 88 4.48 -9.36 7.15
C ASN A 88 5.66 -8.49 7.58
N GLY A 89 6.36 -7.87 6.63
CA GLY A 89 7.47 -6.99 6.96
C GLY A 89 8.02 -6.27 5.74
N ASN A 90 8.97 -5.36 6.01
CA ASN A 90 9.69 -4.63 4.98
C ASN A 90 11.19 -4.82 5.16
N VAL A 91 11.88 -4.99 4.05
CA VAL A 91 13.34 -5.00 3.99
C VAL A 91 13.76 -3.99 2.94
N SER A 92 14.62 -3.06 3.32
CA SER A 92 15.27 -2.14 2.39
C SER A 92 16.71 -2.58 2.16
N TYR A 93 17.14 -2.51 0.91
CA TYR A 93 18.48 -2.89 0.49
C TYR A 93 19.18 -1.63 -0.05
N GLY A 94 20.36 -1.34 0.47
CA GLY A 94 21.18 -0.23 0.03
C GLY A 94 22.63 -0.65 -0.21
N THR A 95 23.46 0.29 -0.64
CA THR A 95 24.87 0.01 -0.95
C THR A 95 25.73 -0.24 0.29
N GLN A 96 25.22 0.06 1.49
CA GLN A 96 25.93 -0.07 2.77
C GLN A 96 25.39 -1.20 3.66
N GLY A 97 24.36 -1.92 3.22
CA GLY A 97 23.72 -2.98 3.98
C GLY A 97 22.23 -3.07 3.70
N ARG A 98 21.53 -3.81 4.55
CA ARG A 98 20.07 -3.91 4.52
C ARG A 98 19.47 -3.53 5.87
N MET A 99 18.21 -3.11 5.87
CA MET A 99 17.46 -2.79 7.08
C MET A 99 16.11 -3.49 7.03
N GLU A 100 15.81 -4.23 8.10
CA GLU A 100 14.48 -4.79 8.34
C GLU A 100 13.70 -3.82 9.22
N PHE A 101 12.48 -3.46 8.82
CA PHE A 101 11.67 -2.49 9.56
C PHE A 101 10.17 -2.82 9.48
N GLY A 102 9.49 -2.71 10.61
CA GLY A 102 8.07 -3.01 10.73
C GLY A 102 7.66 -3.30 12.18
N ARG A 103 6.73 -4.24 12.36
CA ARG A 103 6.15 -4.57 13.69
C ARG A 103 7.20 -5.05 14.70
N ALA A 104 8.25 -5.72 14.24
CA ALA A 104 9.34 -6.19 15.09
C ALA A 104 10.33 -5.08 15.46
N GLY A 105 10.10 -3.82 15.08
CA GLY A 105 11.04 -2.70 15.23
C GLY A 105 11.94 -2.55 14.00
N VAL A 106 13.10 -1.91 14.19
CA VAL A 106 14.06 -1.64 13.12
C VAL A 106 15.39 -2.31 13.45
N ILE A 107 15.90 -3.14 12.54
CA ILE A 107 17.19 -3.84 12.66
C ILE A 107 18.02 -3.54 11.42
N VAL A 108 19.25 -3.07 11.63
CA VAL A 108 20.19 -2.74 10.57
C VAL A 108 21.26 -3.82 10.48
N TYR A 109 21.54 -4.25 9.26
CA TYR A 109 22.58 -5.21 8.91
C TYR A 109 23.59 -4.52 7.97
N PRO A 110 24.64 -3.89 8.53
CA PRO A 110 25.69 -3.27 7.72
C PRO A 110 26.46 -4.32 6.91
N ASN A 111 27.04 -3.91 5.78
CA ASN A 111 27.97 -4.76 5.02
C ASN A 111 29.23 -5.11 5.82
N ASN A 112 29.65 -4.21 6.71
CA ASN A 112 30.81 -4.37 7.57
C ASN A 112 30.44 -4.03 9.02
N GLY A 113 30.72 -4.94 9.94
CA GLY A 113 30.42 -4.79 11.37
C GLY A 113 29.20 -5.61 11.80
N ASP A 114 28.83 -5.46 13.07
CA ASP A 114 27.74 -6.21 13.67
C ASP A 114 26.38 -5.55 13.38
N SER A 115 25.34 -6.38 13.24
CA SER A 115 23.96 -5.89 13.16
C SER A 115 23.53 -5.25 14.48
N TYR A 116 22.69 -4.22 14.40
CA TYR A 116 22.18 -3.53 15.58
C TYR A 116 20.70 -3.15 15.43
N ARG A 117 20.02 -3.04 16.57
CA ARG A 117 18.63 -2.60 16.65
C ARG A 117 18.58 -1.08 16.82
N VAL A 118 17.69 -0.42 16.10
CA VAL A 118 17.40 1.01 16.28
C VAL A 118 16.23 1.13 17.25
N GLU A 119 16.49 1.78 18.38
CA GLU A 119 15.47 2.09 19.38
C GLU A 119 14.76 3.40 19.02
N SER A 120 13.46 3.48 19.35
CA SER A 120 12.73 4.73 19.15
C SER A 120 13.34 5.82 20.04
N PRO A 121 13.71 6.99 19.49
CA PRO A 121 14.37 8.04 20.26
C PRO A 121 13.45 8.69 21.30
N LYS A 122 12.12 8.54 21.14
CA LYS A 122 11.11 9.04 22.06
C LYS A 122 9.85 8.17 22.01
N PRO A 123 9.07 8.13 23.10
CA PRO A 123 7.71 7.62 23.05
C PRO A 123 6.88 8.41 22.04
N VAL A 124 6.04 7.72 21.28
CA VAL A 124 5.06 8.33 20.37
C VAL A 124 3.68 8.12 20.99
N GLU A 125 2.86 9.16 20.98
CA GLU A 125 1.47 9.08 21.40
C GLU A 125 0.71 8.06 20.55
N GLY A 126 -0.17 7.26 21.16
CA GLY A 126 -0.94 6.27 20.43
C GLY A 126 -1.82 6.92 19.35
N ILE A 127 -2.07 6.21 18.24
CA ILE A 127 -2.81 6.75 17.08
C ILE A 127 -4.13 7.42 17.50
N MET A 128 -4.91 6.75 18.36
CA MET A 128 -6.22 7.26 18.81
C MET A 128 -6.08 8.45 19.76
N GLU A 129 -5.07 8.46 20.61
CA GLU A 129 -4.79 9.57 21.53
C GLU A 129 -4.37 10.81 20.74
N ASN A 130 -3.45 10.65 19.79
CA ASN A 130 -2.99 11.73 18.93
C ASN A 130 -4.10 12.34 18.08
N PHE A 131 -4.99 11.51 17.54
CA PHE A 131 -6.18 11.98 16.85
C PHE A 131 -7.08 12.83 17.76
N ILE A 132 -7.37 12.36 18.99
CA ILE A 132 -8.19 13.09 19.95
C ILE A 132 -7.50 14.41 20.36
N THR A 133 -6.18 14.40 20.53
CA THR A 133 -5.37 15.58 20.83
C THR A 133 -5.52 16.64 19.72
N ALA A 134 -5.35 16.27 18.45
CA ALA A 134 -5.52 17.16 17.31
C ALA A 134 -6.95 17.73 17.21
N VAL A 135 -7.97 16.88 17.40
CA VAL A 135 -9.39 17.29 17.37
C VAL A 135 -9.72 18.27 18.50
N ARG A 136 -9.26 18.00 19.72
CA ARG A 136 -9.51 18.89 20.87
C ARG A 136 -8.82 20.24 20.72
N ALA A 137 -7.66 20.27 20.06
CA ALA A 137 -6.93 21.49 19.78
C ALA A 137 -7.47 22.27 18.57
N ASP A 138 -8.35 21.64 17.77
CA ASP A 138 -8.76 22.13 16.44
C ASP A 138 -7.55 22.44 15.54
N ASP A 139 -6.52 21.58 15.62
CA ASP A 139 -5.25 21.75 14.90
C ASP A 139 -4.82 20.44 14.23
N PRO A 140 -5.08 20.27 12.92
CA PRO A 140 -4.70 19.06 12.19
C PRO A 140 -3.18 18.90 12.03
N SER A 141 -2.38 19.96 12.24
CA SER A 141 -0.92 19.85 12.15
C SER A 141 -0.31 19.03 13.29
N LEU A 142 -1.09 18.74 14.34
CA LEU A 142 -0.70 17.86 15.44
C LEU A 142 -0.79 16.36 15.11
N LEU A 143 -1.37 15.99 13.97
CA LEU A 143 -1.47 14.59 13.55
C LEU A 143 -0.10 14.03 13.15
N ASN A 144 0.30 12.93 13.78
CA ASN A 144 1.47 12.15 13.40
C ASN A 144 1.25 11.40 12.07
N SER A 145 -0.01 11.10 11.73
CA SER A 145 -0.42 10.35 10.54
C SER A 145 -1.55 11.09 9.81
N PRO A 146 -1.23 12.21 9.13
CA PRO A 146 -2.22 12.99 8.41
C PRO A 146 -2.80 12.23 7.21
N ILE A 147 -4.04 12.54 6.82
CA ILE A 147 -4.82 11.79 5.82
C ILE A 147 -4.15 11.75 4.45
N GLU A 148 -3.40 12.79 4.09
CA GLU A 148 -2.70 12.91 2.82
C GLU A 148 -1.64 11.80 2.66
N ARG A 149 -0.99 11.37 3.75
CA ARG A 149 -0.05 10.24 3.71
C ARG A 149 -0.78 8.93 3.52
N GLY A 150 -1.86 8.72 4.27
CA GLY A 150 -2.71 7.52 4.12
C GLY A 150 -3.35 7.41 2.74
N ALA A 151 -3.62 8.53 2.07
CA ALA A 151 -4.11 8.56 0.69
C ALA A 151 -3.07 8.02 -0.28
N VAL A 152 -1.79 8.41 -0.17
CA VAL A 152 -0.71 7.87 -1.01
C VAL A 152 -0.64 6.35 -0.89
N SER A 153 -0.63 5.81 0.33
CA SER A 153 -0.55 4.38 0.59
C SER A 153 -1.74 3.62 0.03
N SER A 154 -2.95 4.15 0.22
CA SER A 154 -4.18 3.59 -0.34
C SER A 154 -4.19 3.60 -1.87
N ASP A 155 -3.72 4.70 -2.47
CA ASP A 155 -3.65 4.86 -3.92
C ASP A 155 -2.66 3.87 -4.54
N LEU A 156 -1.50 3.60 -3.93
CA LEU A 156 -0.57 2.58 -4.42
C LEU A 156 -1.20 1.18 -4.45
N CYS A 157 -1.96 0.81 -3.41
CA CYS A 157 -2.70 -0.45 -3.38
C CYS A 157 -3.74 -0.53 -4.51
N ASN A 158 -4.48 0.57 -4.72
CA ASN A 158 -5.45 0.67 -5.80
C ASN A 158 -4.79 0.61 -7.19
N LEU A 159 -3.65 1.27 -7.38
CA LEU A 159 -2.88 1.24 -8.63
C LEU A 159 -2.37 -0.18 -8.93
N ALA A 160 -1.90 -0.92 -7.93
CA ALA A 160 -1.52 -2.32 -8.08
C ALA A 160 -2.71 -3.17 -8.57
N ASN A 161 -3.88 -3.01 -7.94
CA ASN A 161 -5.11 -3.68 -8.37
C ASN A 161 -5.56 -3.28 -9.79
N ILE A 162 -5.49 -2.00 -10.14
CA ILE A 162 -5.83 -1.53 -11.49
C ILE A 162 -4.89 -2.14 -12.53
N GLY A 163 -3.59 -2.18 -12.23
CA GLY A 163 -2.58 -2.79 -13.12
C GLY A 163 -2.87 -4.26 -13.35
N TYR A 164 -3.09 -5.01 -12.27
CA TYR A 164 -3.48 -6.42 -12.34
C TYR A 164 -4.78 -6.63 -13.12
N ARG A 165 -5.85 -5.90 -12.74
CA ARG A 165 -7.21 -6.10 -13.27
C ARG A 165 -7.31 -5.78 -14.77
N THR A 166 -6.52 -4.83 -15.26
CA THR A 166 -6.55 -4.43 -16.68
C THR A 166 -5.50 -5.13 -17.53
N GLY A 167 -4.52 -5.81 -16.91
CA GLY A 167 -3.43 -6.49 -17.64
C GLY A 167 -2.50 -5.53 -18.41
N VAL A 168 -2.55 -4.23 -18.12
CA VAL A 168 -1.67 -3.23 -18.74
C VAL A 168 -0.23 -3.47 -18.30
N ALA A 169 0.70 -3.37 -19.26
CA ALA A 169 2.11 -3.68 -19.01
C ALA A 169 2.76 -2.73 -18.00
N ASP A 170 2.34 -1.47 -17.96
CA ASP A 170 2.70 -0.51 -16.93
C ASP A 170 1.69 0.63 -16.80
N LEU A 171 1.57 1.20 -15.60
CA LEU A 171 0.75 2.37 -15.29
C LEU A 171 1.62 3.61 -15.05
N ARG A 172 1.20 4.75 -15.60
CA ARG A 172 1.79 6.08 -15.37
C ARG A 172 0.78 6.98 -14.69
N PHE A 173 0.86 7.11 -13.38
CA PHE A 173 -0.05 7.92 -12.57
C PHE A 173 0.50 9.33 -12.37
N ASP A 174 -0.32 10.34 -12.70
CA ASP A 174 -0.06 11.73 -12.37
C ASP A 174 -0.86 12.11 -11.11
N PRO A 175 -0.22 12.27 -9.95
CA PRO A 175 -0.92 12.60 -8.71
C PRO A 175 -1.47 14.02 -8.69
N LYS A 176 -1.01 14.93 -9.57
CA LYS A 176 -1.55 16.30 -9.63
C LYS A 176 -2.91 16.35 -10.29
N THR A 177 -3.10 15.52 -11.32
CA THR A 177 -4.38 15.43 -12.04
C THR A 177 -5.22 14.23 -11.61
N VAL A 178 -4.67 13.35 -10.76
CA VAL A 178 -5.27 12.10 -10.27
C VAL A 178 -5.73 11.25 -11.47
N LYS A 179 -4.80 10.97 -12.38
CA LYS A 179 -5.06 10.24 -13.63
C LYS A 179 -3.98 9.24 -13.96
N ILE A 180 -4.39 8.12 -14.53
CA ILE A 180 -3.50 7.25 -15.30
C ILE A 180 -3.42 7.81 -16.72
N THR A 181 -2.21 8.15 -17.16
CA THR A 181 -1.98 8.96 -18.37
C THR A 181 -1.77 8.12 -19.63
N ASN A 182 -1.46 6.83 -19.47
CA ASN A 182 -1.05 5.95 -20.57
C ASN A 182 -2.06 4.82 -20.89
N SER A 183 -3.19 4.73 -20.19
CA SER A 183 -4.26 3.76 -20.49
C SER A 183 -5.63 4.32 -20.11
N ALA A 184 -6.51 4.47 -21.10
CA ALA A 184 -7.88 4.96 -20.87
C ALA A 184 -8.74 3.97 -20.07
N GLU A 185 -8.56 2.67 -20.32
CA GLU A 185 -9.24 1.60 -19.60
C GLU A 185 -8.86 1.59 -18.12
N ALA A 186 -7.56 1.64 -17.82
CA ALA A 186 -7.08 1.72 -16.44
C ALA A 186 -7.51 3.04 -15.77
N ASN A 187 -7.43 4.16 -16.49
CA ASN A 187 -7.87 5.45 -15.98
C ASN A 187 -9.37 5.49 -15.62
N ALA A 188 -10.21 4.73 -16.33
CA ALA A 188 -11.64 4.61 -16.01
C ALA A 188 -11.90 3.94 -14.65
N LEU A 189 -10.91 3.25 -14.06
CA LEU A 189 -11.00 2.63 -12.74
C LEU A 189 -10.49 3.51 -11.60
N VAL A 190 -9.80 4.64 -11.91
CA VAL A 190 -9.29 5.59 -10.90
C VAL A 190 -10.43 6.26 -10.15
N ARG A 191 -11.58 6.48 -10.81
CA ARG A 191 -12.79 7.04 -10.19
C ARG A 191 -13.99 6.17 -10.49
N ARG A 192 -14.93 6.11 -9.55
CA ARG A 192 -16.21 5.42 -9.74
C ARG A 192 -17.29 6.41 -10.15
N SER A 193 -18.15 5.98 -11.06
CA SER A 193 -19.42 6.68 -11.30
C SER A 193 -20.37 6.36 -10.16
N TYR A 194 -20.69 7.35 -9.34
CA TYR A 194 -21.66 7.19 -8.27
C TYR A 194 -23.05 6.95 -8.85
N ARG A 195 -23.81 6.06 -8.20
CA ARG A 195 -25.22 5.85 -8.53
C ARG A 195 -25.99 7.16 -8.30
N LYS A 196 -26.95 7.45 -9.16
CA LYS A 196 -27.83 8.62 -9.03
C LYS A 196 -28.39 8.76 -7.60
N GLY A 197 -28.18 9.92 -6.98
CA GLY A 197 -28.58 10.23 -5.60
C GLY A 197 -27.54 9.89 -4.51
N TYR A 198 -26.38 9.36 -4.89
CA TYR A 198 -25.26 9.03 -4.00
C TYR A 198 -23.97 9.75 -4.41
N GLU A 199 -24.08 10.79 -5.23
CA GLU A 199 -22.94 11.60 -5.66
C GLU A 199 -22.28 12.29 -4.46
N LEU A 200 -20.94 12.35 -4.46
CA LEU A 200 -20.24 13.11 -3.43
C LEU A 200 -20.51 14.62 -3.59
N PRO A 201 -20.70 15.36 -2.48
CA PRO A 201 -20.88 16.82 -2.51
C PRO A 201 -19.62 17.54 -3.01
N TYR A 202 -18.45 16.91 -2.88
CA TYR A 202 -17.19 17.38 -3.42
C TYR A 202 -16.89 16.66 -4.75
N GLN A 203 -16.71 17.41 -5.83
CA GLN A 203 -16.50 16.90 -7.20
C GLN A 203 -15.02 16.94 -7.65
N GLY A 204 -14.11 17.33 -6.76
CA GLY A 204 -12.71 17.68 -7.08
C GLY A 204 -12.53 19.17 -7.23
#